data_AF-A0A8S2Q3N6-F1
#
_entry.id   AF-A0A8S2Q3N6-F1
#
_cell.length_a   1.000
_cell.length_b   1.000
_cell.length_c   1.000
_cell.angle_alpha   90.00
_cell.angle_beta   90.00
_cell.angle_gamma   90.00
#
_symmetry.space_group_name_H-M   'P 1'
#
loop_
_entity.id
_entity.type
_entity.pdbx_description
1 polymer ?
#
loop_
_entity_poly.entity_id
_entity_poly.type
_entity_poly.pdbx_seq_one_letter_code
_entity_poly.pdbx_strand_id
1 'polypeptide(L)'
;MGGALIGVGMVLAGSCPGTVFVQMGSGLQNSFLTCLGAICGVLFYYGFLSSRLTKDEVPKSSIVLQQLPELMGVKRIYLNLMFGSIFIGTAFALEHFIPYKNDFITPKGLRTLVGWSPVLCGIGIGSLQLFFMMLFKKSLGISTGFTVLVAQLCRVKSFKKLIPSLEPFTYGVQNSLALLFAFGAIGGSFISTFSANQFPLNEQYGAGALSSFFGGFLLSLGARCAGGCTSGQGISGVTHLLVGSLIATAGMFGGGMLFAAGYGLITKDWLFRAL
;
A
#
# COMPACT_ATOMS: atom_id res chain seq x y z
N MET A 1 -8.54 -9.34 -9.86
CA MET A 1 -8.47 -8.12 -10.70
C MET A 1 -7.92 -6.91 -9.95
N GLY A 2 -8.56 -6.44 -8.87
CA GLY A 2 -8.09 -5.25 -8.13
C GLY A 2 -6.64 -5.33 -7.66
N GLY A 3 -6.20 -6.48 -7.13
CA GLY A 3 -4.79 -6.71 -6.76
C GLY A 3 -3.82 -6.53 -7.93
N ALA A 4 -4.12 -7.08 -9.10
CA ALA A 4 -3.26 -6.95 -10.29
C ALA A 4 -3.12 -5.49 -10.76
N LEU A 5 -4.21 -4.70 -10.72
CA LEU A 5 -4.15 -3.28 -11.05
C LEU A 5 -3.24 -2.49 -10.10
N ILE A 6 -3.27 -2.83 -8.80
CA ILE A 6 -2.34 -2.26 -7.83
C ILE A 6 -0.91 -2.64 -8.19
N GLY A 7 -0.64 -3.90 -8.54
CA GLY A 7 0.68 -4.38 -8.96
C GLY A 7 1.22 -3.62 -10.18
N VAL A 8 0.41 -3.47 -11.22
CA VAL A 8 0.76 -2.65 -12.41
C VAL A 8 1.03 -1.20 -12.01
N GLY A 9 0.17 -0.63 -11.17
CA GLY A 9 0.33 0.73 -10.66
C GLY A 9 1.63 0.93 -9.88
N MET A 10 2.09 -0.07 -9.13
CA MET A 10 3.36 -0.02 -8.42
C MET A 10 4.56 0.06 -9.36
N VAL A 11 4.54 -0.73 -10.43
CA VAL A 11 5.62 -0.73 -11.43
C VAL A 11 5.65 0.62 -12.16
N LEU A 12 4.49 1.17 -12.52
CA LEU A 12 4.40 2.44 -13.26
C LEU A 12 4.73 3.67 -12.41
N ALA A 13 4.30 3.70 -11.14
CA ALA A 13 4.53 4.84 -10.27
C ALA A 13 5.81 4.72 -9.43
N GLY A 14 6.46 3.55 -9.39
CA GLY A 14 7.56 3.28 -8.45
C GLY A 14 7.15 3.48 -6.99
N SER A 15 5.87 3.26 -6.67
CA SER A 15 5.30 3.56 -5.35
C SER A 15 4.13 2.64 -5.03
N CYS A 16 3.83 2.48 -3.75
CA CYS A 16 2.60 1.87 -3.29
C CYS A 16 1.68 2.95 -2.70
N PRO A 17 0.37 2.68 -2.51
CA PRO A 17 -0.56 3.70 -2.01
C PRO A 17 -0.14 4.28 -0.66
N GLY A 18 0.59 3.50 0.15
CA GLY A 18 1.15 3.97 1.41
C GLY A 18 2.34 4.92 1.26
N THR A 19 3.24 4.62 0.33
CA THR A 19 4.48 5.38 0.15
C THR A 19 4.27 6.64 -0.66
N VAL A 20 3.15 6.83 -1.35
CA VAL A 20 2.84 8.10 -2.06
C VAL A 20 2.91 9.31 -1.11
N PHE A 21 2.37 9.19 0.10
CA PHE A 21 2.43 10.26 1.11
C PHE A 21 3.84 10.46 1.66
N VAL A 22 4.59 9.37 1.83
CA VAL A 22 6.00 9.42 2.26
C VAL A 22 6.87 10.09 1.20
N GLN A 23 6.67 9.76 -0.08
CA GLN A 23 7.40 10.35 -1.21
C GLN A 23 7.09 11.84 -1.38
N MET A 24 5.85 12.25 -1.07
CA MET A 24 5.48 13.66 -1.06
C MET A 24 6.23 14.43 0.04
N GLY A 25 6.35 13.85 1.24
CA GLY A 25 7.10 14.48 2.33
C GLY A 25 8.62 14.45 2.14
N SER A 26 9.16 13.42 1.48
CA SER A 26 10.59 13.36 1.14
C SER A 26 11.00 14.27 -0.03
N GLY A 27 10.04 14.93 -0.69
CA GLY A 27 10.31 15.82 -1.82
C GLY A 27 10.72 15.10 -3.10
N LEU A 28 10.28 13.84 -3.30
CA LEU A 28 10.58 13.09 -4.52
C LEU A 28 9.91 13.76 -5.73
N GLN A 29 10.63 13.87 -6.84
CA GLN A 29 10.10 14.45 -8.07
C GLN A 29 8.89 13.62 -8.57
N ASN A 30 7.86 14.29 -9.09
CA ASN A 30 6.60 13.68 -9.55
C ASN A 30 5.71 13.00 -8.49
N SER A 31 6.07 12.99 -7.20
CA SER A 31 5.23 12.44 -6.12
C SER A 31 3.84 13.09 -6.04
N PHE A 32 3.77 14.40 -6.30
CA PHE A 32 2.50 15.14 -6.43
C PHE A 32 1.65 14.64 -7.60
N LEU A 33 2.25 14.28 -8.73
CA LEU A 33 1.52 13.75 -9.89
C LEU A 33 0.95 12.37 -9.58
N THR A 34 1.68 11.53 -8.85
CA THR A 34 1.16 10.24 -8.36
C THR A 34 -0.02 10.44 -7.42
N CYS A 35 0.05 11.44 -6.52
CA CYS A 35 -1.07 11.78 -5.63
C CYS A 35 -2.29 12.30 -6.42
N LEU A 36 -2.08 13.18 -7.41
CA LEU A 36 -3.15 13.65 -8.29
C LEU A 36 -3.80 12.50 -9.05
N GLY A 37 -3.00 11.60 -9.61
CA GLY A 37 -3.48 10.37 -10.22
C GLY A 37 -4.32 9.53 -9.26
N ALA A 38 -3.85 9.36 -8.02
CA ALA A 38 -4.55 8.63 -6.97
C ALA A 38 -5.91 9.27 -6.62
N ILE A 39 -6.00 10.60 -6.55
CA ILE A 39 -7.25 11.35 -6.35
C ILE A 39 -8.20 11.13 -7.54
N CYS A 40 -7.70 11.25 -8.77
CA CYS A 40 -8.48 10.98 -9.98
C CYS A 40 -9.00 9.53 -10.02
N GLY A 41 -8.20 8.56 -9.58
CA GLY A 41 -8.59 7.15 -9.51
C GLY A 41 -9.74 6.90 -8.53
N VAL A 42 -9.73 7.56 -7.37
CA VAL A 42 -10.84 7.52 -6.41
C VAL A 42 -12.10 8.16 -6.99
N LEU A 43 -11.98 9.33 -7.60
CA LEU A 43 -13.10 10.03 -8.23
C LEU A 43 -13.73 9.18 -9.36
N PHE A 44 -12.90 8.56 -10.19
CA PHE A 44 -13.36 7.68 -11.25
C PHE A 44 -14.05 6.43 -10.70
N TYR A 45 -13.47 5.81 -9.66
CA TYR A 45 -14.08 4.66 -9.02
C TYR A 45 -15.47 5.01 -8.46
N TYR A 46 -15.60 6.05 -7.64
CA TYR A 46 -16.88 6.36 -7.01
C TYR A 46 -17.88 7.02 -7.97
N GLY A 47 -17.43 7.84 -8.91
CA GLY A 47 -18.30 8.52 -9.87
C GLY A 47 -18.83 7.60 -10.97
N PHE A 48 -18.01 6.69 -11.51
CA PHE A 48 -18.38 5.88 -12.67
C PHE A 48 -18.52 4.40 -12.33
N LEU A 49 -17.50 3.82 -11.68
CA LEU A 49 -17.43 2.38 -11.50
C LEU A 49 -18.35 1.88 -10.38
N SER A 50 -18.51 2.65 -9.31
CA SER A 50 -19.31 2.26 -8.15
C SER A 50 -20.77 2.07 -8.51
N SER A 51 -21.31 2.93 -9.40
CA SER A 51 -22.68 2.84 -9.92
C SER A 51 -22.92 1.57 -10.76
N ARG A 52 -21.87 1.01 -11.36
CA ARG A 52 -21.95 -0.22 -12.15
C ARG A 52 -21.63 -1.50 -11.37
N LEU A 53 -20.79 -1.42 -10.34
CA LEU A 53 -20.40 -2.56 -9.51
C LEU A 53 -21.36 -2.83 -8.34
N THR A 54 -22.16 -1.85 -7.90
CA THR A 54 -23.09 -2.01 -6.76
C THR A 54 -24.29 -2.92 -7.02
N LYS A 55 -24.44 -3.52 -8.22
CA LYS A 55 -25.52 -4.49 -8.47
C LYS A 55 -25.23 -5.90 -7.98
N ASP A 56 -23.97 -6.25 -7.74
CA ASP A 56 -23.57 -7.55 -7.22
C ASP A 56 -22.90 -7.37 -5.85
N GLU A 57 -23.69 -7.15 -4.80
CA GLU A 57 -23.17 -7.34 -3.44
C GLU A 57 -22.65 -8.77 -3.33
N VAL A 58 -21.34 -8.92 -3.17
CA VAL A 58 -20.72 -10.23 -2.97
C VAL A 58 -21.43 -10.89 -1.81
N PRO A 59 -22.07 -12.07 -2.01
CA PRO A 59 -22.85 -12.70 -0.96
C PRO A 59 -21.97 -12.90 0.27
N LYS A 60 -22.50 -12.59 1.46
CA LYS A 60 -21.75 -12.68 2.73
C LYS A 60 -21.19 -14.08 3.02
N SER A 61 -21.66 -15.11 2.30
CA SER A 61 -21.17 -16.50 2.31
C SER A 61 -19.99 -16.76 1.37
N SER A 62 -19.49 -15.77 0.64
CA SER A 62 -18.43 -15.96 -0.33
C SER A 62 -17.12 -16.32 0.35
N ILE A 63 -16.43 -17.33 -0.21
CA ILE A 63 -15.14 -17.88 0.25
C ILE A 63 -14.10 -16.77 0.45
N VAL A 64 -14.21 -15.67 -0.31
CA VAL A 64 -13.31 -14.51 -0.27
C VAL A 64 -13.36 -13.77 1.07
N LEU A 65 -14.50 -13.80 1.78
CA LEU A 65 -14.67 -13.17 3.09
C LEU A 65 -14.35 -14.12 4.26
N GLN A 66 -14.23 -15.42 3.99
CA GLN A 66 -13.90 -16.42 5.00
C GLN A 66 -12.43 -16.37 5.37
N GLN A 67 -12.15 -16.75 6.60
CA GLN A 67 -10.78 -16.94 7.06
C GLN A 67 -10.34 -18.37 6.78
N LEU A 68 -9.08 -18.53 6.39
CA LEU A 68 -8.49 -19.83 6.10
C LEU A 68 -8.62 -20.84 7.27
N PRO A 69 -8.50 -20.45 8.56
CA PRO A 69 -8.74 -21.36 9.68
C PRO A 69 -10.17 -21.90 9.76
N GLU A 70 -11.18 -21.10 9.39
CA GLU A 70 -12.58 -21.50 9.39
C GLU A 70 -12.88 -22.51 8.26
N LEU A 71 -12.20 -22.34 7.12
CA LEU A 71 -12.31 -23.28 5.99
C LEU A 71 -11.64 -24.63 6.28
N MET A 72 -10.53 -24.61 7.00
CA MET A 72 -9.74 -25.81 7.34
C MET A 72 -10.22 -26.51 8.62
N GLY A 73 -11.11 -25.89 9.40
CA GLY A 73 -11.58 -26.43 10.69
C GLY A 73 -10.48 -26.50 11.77
N VAL A 74 -9.35 -25.80 11.58
CA VAL A 74 -8.19 -25.83 12.49
C VAL A 74 -8.21 -24.59 13.39
N LYS A 75 -7.81 -24.74 14.66
CA LYS A 75 -7.68 -23.59 15.57
C LYS A 75 -6.74 -22.54 14.97
N ARG A 76 -7.19 -21.28 14.93
CA ARG A 76 -6.47 -20.13 14.37
C ARG A 76 -5.02 -20.01 14.87
N ILE A 77 -4.76 -20.36 16.12
CA ILE A 77 -3.42 -20.27 16.73
C ILE A 77 -2.38 -21.12 15.98
N TYR A 78 -2.73 -22.35 15.58
CA TYR A 78 -1.78 -23.25 14.92
C TYR A 78 -1.47 -22.78 13.50
N LEU A 79 -2.49 -22.32 12.78
CA LEU A 79 -2.29 -21.79 11.43
C LEU A 79 -1.43 -20.51 11.46
N ASN A 80 -1.71 -19.60 12.39
CA ASN A 80 -0.91 -18.37 12.55
C ASN A 80 0.54 -18.68 12.92
N LEU A 81 0.78 -19.63 13.82
CA LEU A 81 2.14 -20.04 14.19
C LEU A 81 2.88 -20.67 13.01
N MET A 82 2.20 -21.50 12.21
CA MET A 82 2.78 -22.13 11.02
C MET A 82 3.14 -21.10 9.94
N PHE A 83 2.20 -20.23 9.56
CA PHE A 83 2.48 -19.18 8.58
C PHE A 83 3.52 -18.17 9.10
N GLY A 84 3.44 -17.83 10.39
CA GLY A 84 4.40 -16.94 11.04
C GLY A 84 5.82 -17.51 11.02
N SER A 85 6.00 -18.79 11.36
CA SER A 85 7.32 -19.43 11.33
C SER A 85 7.86 -19.53 9.90
N ILE A 86 7.01 -19.81 8.92
CA ILE A 86 7.40 -19.81 7.49
C ILE A 86 7.89 -18.42 7.08
N PHE A 87 7.13 -17.34 7.35
CA PHE A 87 7.54 -15.99 6.96
C PHE A 87 8.83 -15.53 7.66
N ILE A 88 9.00 -15.85 8.94
CA ILE A 88 10.25 -15.56 9.68
C ILE A 88 11.41 -16.36 9.11
N GLY A 89 11.20 -17.65 8.82
CA GLY A 89 12.20 -18.53 8.21
C GLY A 89 12.65 -18.02 6.84
N THR A 90 11.70 -17.65 5.97
CA THR A 90 12.00 -17.08 4.65
C THR A 90 12.72 -15.74 4.77
N ALA A 91 12.32 -14.86 5.71
CA ALA A 91 13.00 -13.59 5.92
C ALA A 91 14.46 -13.79 6.40
N PHE A 92 14.70 -14.75 7.30
CA PHE A 92 16.05 -15.08 7.75
C PHE A 92 16.89 -15.73 6.66
N ALA A 93 16.30 -16.60 5.85
CA ALA A 93 16.96 -17.19 4.69
C ALA A 93 17.36 -16.11 3.67
N LEU A 94 16.43 -15.21 3.33
CA LEU A 94 16.70 -14.09 2.41
C LEU A 94 17.83 -13.18 2.93
N GLU A 95 17.81 -12.83 4.22
CA GLU A 95 18.88 -12.04 4.84
C GLU A 95 20.25 -12.76 4.81
N HIS A 96 20.24 -14.09 4.90
CA HIS A 96 21.45 -14.92 4.83
C HIS A 96 22.02 -15.02 3.42
N PHE A 97 21.17 -15.22 2.40
CA PHE A 97 21.59 -15.38 1.01
C PHE A 97 21.84 -14.03 0.30
N ILE A 98 21.07 -13.01 0.62
CA ILE A 98 21.10 -11.68 -0.02
C ILE A 98 21.18 -10.63 1.10
N PRO A 99 22.38 -10.38 1.66
CA PRO A 99 22.50 -9.47 2.79
C PRO A 99 22.24 -8.03 2.35
N TYR A 100 21.30 -7.36 3.02
CA TYR A 100 20.87 -5.99 2.71
C TYR A 100 22.01 -4.96 2.67
N LYS A 101 23.12 -5.23 3.38
CA LYS A 101 24.28 -4.33 3.46
C LYS A 101 24.98 -4.16 2.11
N ASN A 102 24.81 -5.11 1.18
CA ASN A 102 25.42 -5.05 -0.15
C ASN A 102 24.72 -4.05 -1.09
N ASP A 103 23.50 -3.61 -0.75
CA ASP A 103 22.71 -2.69 -1.58
C ASP A 103 22.97 -1.21 -1.23
N PHE A 104 23.72 -0.92 -0.17
CA PHE A 104 23.98 0.45 0.30
C PHE A 104 25.46 0.82 0.20
N ILE A 105 25.74 1.97 -0.42
CA ILE A 105 27.06 2.62 -0.37
C ILE A 105 27.23 3.18 1.05
N THR A 106 28.06 2.56 1.88
CA THR A 106 28.21 2.91 3.31
C THR A 106 28.89 4.26 3.55
N PRO A 107 28.31 5.17 4.35
CA PRO A 107 29.06 6.10 5.18
C PRO A 107 29.06 5.61 6.64
N LYS A 108 30.16 5.88 7.33
CA LYS A 108 30.35 5.52 8.75
C LYS A 108 29.58 6.50 9.64
N GLY A 109 28.57 6.01 10.39
CA GLY A 109 27.92 6.78 11.46
C GLY A 109 26.47 6.37 11.75
N LEU A 110 26.05 6.47 13.02
CA LEU A 110 24.68 6.15 13.48
C LEU A 110 23.61 7.07 12.86
N ARG A 111 24.00 8.27 12.42
CA ARG A 111 23.16 9.27 11.73
C ARG A 111 23.32 9.27 10.20
N THR A 112 24.17 8.39 9.66
CA THR A 112 24.47 8.28 8.22
C THR A 112 24.20 6.88 7.68
N LEU A 113 23.53 6.02 8.46
CA LEU A 113 23.02 4.73 8.01
C LEU A 113 22.00 4.97 6.88
N VAL A 114 22.42 4.67 5.65
CA VAL A 114 21.63 4.81 4.42
C VAL A 114 20.42 3.85 4.41
N GLY A 115 20.41 2.84 5.28
CA GLY A 115 19.27 1.94 5.47
C GLY A 115 19.24 1.32 6.87
N TRP A 116 18.05 1.25 7.46
CA TRP A 116 17.82 0.49 8.70
C TRP A 116 17.68 -1.00 8.37
N SER A 117 18.05 -1.88 9.31
CA SER A 117 17.87 -3.32 9.13
C SER A 117 16.40 -3.63 8.80
N PRO A 118 16.12 -4.45 7.77
CA PRO A 118 14.76 -4.86 7.43
C PRO A 118 13.98 -5.45 8.62
N VAL A 119 14.69 -6.19 9.49
CA VAL A 119 14.12 -6.79 10.71
C VAL A 119 13.66 -5.72 11.70
N LEU A 120 14.49 -4.69 11.93
CA LEU A 120 14.13 -3.57 12.82
C LEU A 120 12.92 -2.79 12.28
N CYS A 121 12.90 -2.52 10.98
CA CYS A 121 11.77 -1.88 10.31
C CYS A 121 10.50 -2.73 10.43
N GLY A 122 10.60 -4.05 10.23
CA GLY A 122 9.50 -4.98 10.37
C GLY A 122 8.91 -5.03 11.78
N ILE A 123 9.78 -5.12 12.80
CA ILE A 123 9.37 -5.06 14.21
C ILE A 123 8.70 -3.72 14.52
N GLY A 124 9.25 -2.61 14.02
CA GLY A 124 8.69 -1.27 14.20
C GLY A 124 7.29 -1.14 13.60
N ILE A 125 7.12 -1.51 12.32
CA ILE A 125 5.83 -1.44 11.62
C ILE A 125 4.81 -2.41 12.25
N GLY A 126 5.23 -3.61 12.64
CA GLY A 126 4.36 -4.59 13.30
C GLY A 126 3.88 -4.12 14.68
N SER A 127 4.79 -3.56 15.48
CA SER A 127 4.46 -3.00 16.80
C SER A 127 3.52 -1.81 16.68
N LEU A 128 3.76 -0.94 15.69
CA LEU A 128 2.88 0.18 15.37
C LEU A 128 1.48 -0.32 14.98
N GLN A 129 1.39 -1.33 14.10
CA GLN A 129 0.11 -1.92 13.72
C GLN A 129 -0.65 -2.50 14.93
N LEU A 130 0.04 -3.19 15.84
CA LEU A 130 -0.54 -3.73 17.05
C LEU A 130 -1.10 -2.60 17.94
N PHE A 131 -0.33 -1.53 18.11
CA PHE A 131 -0.77 -0.35 18.84
C PHE A 131 -2.03 0.29 18.22
N PHE A 132 -2.06 0.47 16.90
CA PHE A 132 -3.22 1.02 16.20
C PHE A 132 -4.46 0.13 16.31
N MET A 133 -4.30 -1.19 16.24
CA MET A 133 -5.42 -2.11 16.42
C MET A 133 -5.98 -2.09 17.84
N MET A 134 -5.11 -2.03 18.86
CA MET A 134 -5.55 -1.95 20.26
C MET A 134 -6.30 -0.65 20.54
N LEU A 135 -5.81 0.49 20.04
CA LEU A 135 -6.37 1.80 20.34
C LEU A 135 -7.61 2.13 19.51
N PHE A 136 -7.59 1.82 18.20
CA PHE A 136 -8.61 2.27 17.25
C PHE A 136 -9.49 1.16 16.67
N LYS A 137 -9.25 -0.10 17.04
CA LYS A 137 -10.00 -1.30 16.57
C LYS A 137 -10.16 -1.37 15.04
N LYS A 138 -9.23 -0.78 14.29
CA LYS A 138 -9.20 -0.78 12.82
C LYS A 138 -7.78 -0.96 12.31
N SER A 139 -7.67 -1.62 11.15
CA SER A 139 -6.43 -1.81 10.41
C SER A 139 -5.90 -0.49 9.83
N LEU A 140 -4.57 -0.39 9.68
CA LEU A 140 -3.90 0.72 9.02
C LEU A 140 -4.30 0.81 7.54
N GLY A 141 -5.19 1.74 7.21
CA GLY A 141 -5.70 1.98 5.86
C GLY A 141 -5.28 3.36 5.34
N ILE A 142 -4.25 3.40 4.50
CA ILE A 142 -3.81 4.67 3.89
C ILE A 142 -4.70 5.05 2.69
N SER A 143 -5.17 4.06 1.94
CA SER A 143 -6.08 4.29 0.80
C SER A 143 -7.43 4.91 1.16
N THR A 144 -7.91 4.68 2.38
CA THR A 144 -9.08 5.41 2.91
C THR A 144 -8.78 6.89 3.10
N GLY A 145 -7.53 7.26 3.42
CA GLY A 145 -7.10 8.66 3.48
C GLY A 145 -7.33 9.40 2.15
N PHE A 146 -6.98 8.80 1.00
CA PHE A 146 -7.30 9.39 -0.32
C PHE A 146 -8.80 9.57 -0.55
N THR A 147 -9.61 8.60 -0.11
CA THR A 147 -11.07 8.68 -0.23
C THR A 147 -11.65 9.79 0.64
N VAL A 148 -11.15 9.93 1.87
CA VAL A 148 -11.58 10.99 2.79
C VAL A 148 -11.12 12.36 2.29
N LEU A 149 -9.89 12.49 1.77
CA LEU A 149 -9.41 13.73 1.14
C LEU A 149 -10.34 14.15 0.00
N VAL A 150 -10.64 13.23 -0.93
CA VAL A 150 -11.59 13.47 -2.02
C VAL A 150 -12.98 13.84 -1.48
N ALA A 151 -13.46 13.14 -0.46
CA ALA A 151 -14.76 13.42 0.14
C ALA A 151 -14.83 14.81 0.79
N GLN A 152 -13.76 15.29 1.42
CA GLN A 152 -13.69 16.66 1.95
C GLN A 152 -13.60 17.71 0.83
N LEU A 153 -12.85 17.44 -0.24
CA LEU A 153 -12.77 18.33 -1.41
C LEU A 153 -14.13 18.42 -2.14
N CYS A 154 -14.87 17.31 -2.22
CA CYS A 154 -16.18 17.23 -2.86
C CYS A 154 -17.36 17.58 -1.93
N ARG A 155 -17.11 18.20 -0.77
CA ARG A 155 -18.16 18.60 0.20
C ARG A 155 -19.13 19.68 -0.31
N VAL A 156 -18.87 20.22 -1.50
CA VAL A 156 -19.75 21.17 -2.21
C VAL A 156 -21.07 20.49 -2.59
N LYS A 157 -22.20 21.16 -2.34
CA LYS A 157 -23.58 20.64 -2.55
C LYS A 157 -23.79 20.01 -3.95
N SER A 158 -23.13 20.54 -4.98
CA SER A 158 -23.20 20.04 -6.36
C SER A 158 -22.62 18.63 -6.53
N PHE A 159 -21.50 18.31 -5.87
CA PHE A 159 -20.86 16.99 -5.95
C PHE A 159 -21.56 15.95 -5.07
N LYS A 160 -22.22 16.38 -3.98
CA LYS A 160 -23.03 15.49 -3.13
C LYS A 160 -24.15 14.79 -3.92
N LYS A 161 -24.74 15.49 -4.90
CA LYS A 161 -25.77 14.93 -5.79
C LYS A 161 -25.19 14.02 -6.87
N LEU A 162 -23.92 14.22 -7.24
CA LEU A 162 -23.24 13.49 -8.31
C LEU A 162 -22.65 12.15 -7.84
N ILE A 163 -22.19 12.06 -6.58
CA ILE A 163 -21.55 10.86 -6.03
C ILE A 163 -22.02 10.58 -4.59
N PRO A 164 -23.23 10.01 -4.41
CA PRO A 164 -23.76 9.70 -3.07
C PRO A 164 -22.90 8.69 -2.30
N SER A 165 -22.16 7.81 -2.99
CA SER A 165 -21.30 6.77 -2.40
C SER A 165 -20.11 7.31 -1.56
N LEU A 166 -19.80 8.61 -1.62
CA LEU A 166 -18.73 9.25 -0.85
C LEU A 166 -19.20 9.80 0.51
N GLU A 167 -20.51 9.95 0.72
CA GLU A 167 -21.08 10.51 1.96
C GLU A 167 -20.64 9.79 3.24
N PRO A 168 -20.58 8.44 3.34
CA PRO A 168 -20.13 7.78 4.57
C PRO A 168 -18.65 8.02 4.90
N PHE A 169 -17.84 8.52 3.95
CA PHE A 169 -16.44 8.86 4.16
C PHE A 169 -16.21 10.32 4.58
N THR A 170 -17.26 11.15 4.60
CA THR A 170 -17.15 12.57 4.98
C THR A 170 -17.12 12.81 6.50
N TYR A 171 -17.72 11.91 7.28
CA TYR A 171 -17.82 12.04 8.73
C TYR A 171 -17.33 10.76 9.43
N GLY A 172 -16.69 10.91 10.59
CA GLY A 172 -16.28 9.79 11.44
C GLY A 172 -14.87 9.94 11.99
N VAL A 173 -14.69 9.59 13.26
CA VAL A 173 -13.40 9.64 13.96
C VAL A 173 -12.32 8.83 13.23
N GLN A 174 -12.70 7.69 12.66
CA GLN A 174 -11.81 6.81 11.91
C GLN A 174 -11.33 7.42 10.59
N ASN A 175 -12.17 8.25 9.95
CA ASN A 175 -11.83 8.95 8.72
C ASN A 175 -10.83 10.09 9.03
N SER A 176 -11.05 10.81 10.13
CA SER A 176 -10.10 11.81 10.63
C SER A 176 -8.76 11.21 11.03
N LEU A 177 -8.75 10.01 11.62
CA LEU A 177 -7.51 9.29 11.94
C LEU A 177 -6.76 8.82 10.70
N ALA A 178 -7.44 8.42 9.63
CA ALA A 178 -6.80 8.07 8.36
C ALA A 178 -6.12 9.30 7.74
N LEU A 179 -6.74 10.48 7.82
CA LEU A 179 -6.11 11.75 7.43
C LEU A 179 -4.92 12.10 8.33
N LEU A 180 -5.08 11.99 9.65
CA LEU A 180 -4.00 12.26 10.60
C LEU A 180 -2.79 11.37 10.34
N PHE A 181 -3.03 10.09 10.04
CA PHE A 181 -1.97 9.16 9.65
C PHE A 181 -1.29 9.58 8.34
N ALA A 182 -2.06 10.00 7.32
CA ALA A 182 -1.50 10.47 6.05
C ALA A 182 -0.63 11.72 6.24
N PHE A 183 -1.12 12.74 6.96
CA PHE A 183 -0.34 13.94 7.30
C PHE A 183 0.86 13.62 8.19
N GLY A 184 0.70 12.69 9.14
CA GLY A 184 1.80 12.18 9.96
C GLY A 184 2.88 11.48 9.14
N ALA A 185 2.51 10.74 8.10
CA ALA A 185 3.46 10.11 7.18
C ALA A 185 4.23 11.14 6.33
N ILE A 186 3.54 12.18 5.83
CA ILE A 186 4.18 13.31 5.13
C ILE A 186 5.14 14.04 6.08
N GLY A 187 4.67 14.41 7.27
CA GLY A 187 5.48 15.14 8.26
C GLY A 187 6.67 14.32 8.75
N GLY A 188 6.47 13.03 9.04
CA GLY A 188 7.52 12.12 9.48
C GLY A 188 8.61 11.96 8.42
N SER A 189 8.22 11.73 7.16
CA SER A 189 9.17 11.62 6.05
C SER A 189 9.91 12.94 5.76
N PHE A 190 9.23 14.08 5.88
CA PHE A 190 9.86 15.39 5.77
C PHE A 190 10.90 15.62 6.87
N ILE A 191 10.57 15.35 8.14
CA ILE A 191 11.50 15.48 9.27
C ILE A 191 12.69 14.54 9.10
N SER A 192 12.45 13.29 8.67
CA SER A 192 13.52 12.32 8.42
C SER A 192 14.45 12.77 7.29
N THR A 193 13.90 13.24 6.17
CA THR A 193 14.70 13.69 5.00
C THR A 193 15.46 14.98 5.33
N PHE A 194 14.83 15.89 6.06
CA PHE A 194 15.44 17.13 6.54
C PHE A 194 16.58 16.85 7.52
N SER A 195 16.35 15.96 8.51
CA SER A 195 17.39 15.58 9.46
C SER A 195 18.56 14.83 8.79
N ALA A 196 18.30 14.14 7.67
CA ALA A 196 19.31 13.43 6.91
C ALA A 196 20.06 14.34 5.90
N ASN A 197 19.60 15.58 5.66
CA ASN A 197 20.09 16.48 4.60
C ASN A 197 20.11 15.83 3.20
N GLN A 198 19.15 14.94 2.91
CA GLN A 198 19.11 14.15 1.67
C GLN A 198 17.94 14.54 0.76
N PHE A 199 17.68 15.83 0.58
CA PHE A 199 16.61 16.24 -0.33
C PHE A 199 17.02 16.00 -1.80
N PRO A 200 16.26 15.18 -2.55
CA PRO A 200 16.58 14.85 -3.95
C PRO A 200 16.09 15.96 -4.90
N LEU A 201 16.51 17.21 -4.68
CA LEU A 201 16.03 18.36 -5.46
C LEU A 201 16.54 18.41 -6.90
N ASN A 202 17.63 17.68 -7.23
CA ASN A 202 18.34 17.81 -8.50
C ASN A 202 18.53 16.49 -9.28
N GLU A 203 18.11 15.35 -8.75
CA GLU A 203 18.25 14.06 -9.44
C GLU A 203 16.87 13.52 -9.84
N GLN A 204 16.71 13.13 -11.11
CA GLN A 204 15.49 12.54 -11.65
C GLN A 204 15.33 11.09 -11.14
N TYR A 205 15.10 10.92 -9.84
CA TYR A 205 14.67 9.65 -9.28
C TYR A 205 13.15 9.56 -9.33
N GLY A 206 12.67 8.58 -10.08
CA GLY A 206 11.25 8.26 -10.13
C GLY A 206 10.78 7.95 -11.54
N ALA A 207 9.53 7.49 -11.62
CA ALA A 207 8.91 7.25 -12.90
C ALA A 207 8.63 8.58 -13.62
N GLY A 208 8.53 8.55 -14.95
CA GLY A 208 8.15 9.71 -15.75
C GLY A 208 6.84 10.35 -15.26
N ALA A 209 6.61 11.61 -15.60
CA ALA A 209 5.43 12.36 -15.15
C ALA A 209 4.11 11.65 -15.50
N LEU A 210 4.01 11.12 -16.72
CA LEU A 210 2.85 10.37 -17.20
C LEU A 210 2.69 9.02 -16.48
N SER A 211 3.76 8.24 -16.33
CA SER A 211 3.71 6.95 -15.65
C SER A 211 3.41 7.11 -14.15
N SER A 212 3.88 8.18 -13.53
CA SER A 212 3.55 8.56 -12.14
C SER A 212 2.06 8.84 -11.97
N PHE A 213 1.48 9.66 -12.87
CA PHE A 213 0.04 9.95 -12.84
C PHE A 213 -0.82 8.70 -13.08
N PHE A 214 -0.55 7.96 -14.16
CA PHE A 214 -1.32 6.75 -14.48
C PHE A 214 -1.11 5.63 -13.46
N GLY A 215 0.11 5.49 -12.92
CA GLY A 215 0.39 4.56 -11.85
C GLY A 215 -0.38 4.91 -10.58
N GLY A 216 -0.38 6.18 -10.17
CA GLY A 216 -1.21 6.69 -9.07
C GLY A 216 -2.71 6.41 -9.27
N PHE A 217 -3.21 6.64 -10.48
CA PHE A 217 -4.60 6.33 -10.86
C PHE A 217 -4.92 4.84 -10.68
N LEU A 218 -4.08 3.95 -11.20
CA LEU A 218 -4.25 2.50 -11.09
C LEU A 218 -4.12 2.00 -9.65
N LEU A 219 -3.22 2.59 -8.85
CA LEU A 219 -3.05 2.27 -7.43
C LEU A 219 -4.33 2.51 -6.64
N SER A 220 -4.94 3.69 -6.77
CA SER A 220 -6.19 4.01 -6.07
C SER A 220 -7.37 3.24 -6.62
N LEU A 221 -7.50 3.13 -7.94
CA LEU A 221 -8.57 2.39 -8.59
C LEU A 221 -8.53 0.91 -8.16
N GLY A 222 -7.37 0.28 -8.27
CA GLY A 222 -7.15 -1.09 -7.85
C GLY A 222 -7.39 -1.28 -6.35
N ALA A 223 -6.96 -0.35 -5.50
CA ALA A 223 -7.19 -0.41 -4.06
C ALA A 223 -8.68 -0.34 -3.70
N ARG A 224 -9.50 0.39 -4.46
CA ARG A 224 -10.96 0.40 -4.26
C ARG A 224 -11.61 -0.87 -4.80
N CYS A 225 -11.21 -1.33 -5.98
CA CYS A 225 -11.68 -2.60 -6.55
C CYS A 225 -11.31 -3.82 -5.69
N ALA A 226 -10.18 -3.79 -4.98
CA ALA A 226 -9.73 -4.86 -4.08
C ALA A 226 -10.28 -4.72 -2.65
N GLY A 227 -11.06 -3.68 -2.34
CA GLY A 227 -11.53 -3.40 -0.97
C GLY A 227 -10.42 -3.03 0.02
N GLY A 228 -9.22 -2.70 -0.47
CA GLY A 228 -8.07 -2.31 0.35
C GLY A 228 -6.79 -2.17 -0.46
N CYS A 229 -5.83 -1.40 0.10
CA CYS A 229 -4.47 -1.28 -0.44
C CYS A 229 -3.51 -2.31 0.18
N THR A 230 -2.21 -2.21 -0.10
CA THR A 230 -1.17 -3.07 0.47
C THR A 230 -1.18 -3.13 1.99
N SER A 231 -1.38 -2.02 2.68
CA SER A 231 -1.41 -2.02 4.16
C SER A 231 -2.65 -2.76 4.70
N GLY A 232 -3.79 -2.63 4.01
CA GLY A 232 -5.05 -3.24 4.39
C GLY A 232 -5.12 -4.73 4.04
N GLN A 233 -4.85 -5.09 2.80
CA GLN A 233 -4.91 -6.48 2.33
C GLN A 233 -3.62 -7.25 2.59
N GLY A 234 -2.46 -6.62 2.34
CA GLY A 234 -1.15 -7.27 2.50
C GLY A 234 -0.73 -7.38 3.95
N ILE A 235 -0.70 -6.28 4.71
CA ILE A 235 -0.18 -6.33 6.08
C ILE A 235 -1.27 -6.79 7.06
N SER A 236 -2.43 -6.12 7.12
CA SER A 236 -3.48 -6.49 8.07
C SER A 236 -4.25 -7.76 7.63
N GLY A 237 -4.63 -7.85 6.35
CA GLY A 237 -5.45 -8.95 5.85
C GLY A 237 -4.78 -10.33 5.91
N VAL A 238 -3.49 -10.41 5.54
CA VAL A 238 -2.72 -11.66 5.61
C VAL A 238 -2.51 -12.11 7.06
N THR A 239 -2.33 -11.19 8.01
CA THR A 239 -2.20 -11.56 9.45
C THR A 239 -3.47 -12.18 10.02
N HIS A 240 -4.63 -11.88 9.43
CA HIS A 240 -5.90 -12.51 9.77
C HIS A 240 -6.21 -13.75 8.91
N LEU A 241 -5.32 -14.12 8.00
CA LEU A 241 -5.49 -15.24 7.05
C LEU A 241 -6.80 -15.17 6.27
N LEU A 242 -7.22 -13.96 5.89
CA LEU A 242 -8.38 -13.76 5.03
C LEU A 242 -8.05 -14.26 3.63
N VAL A 243 -8.89 -15.15 3.09
CA VAL A 243 -8.65 -15.75 1.76
C VAL A 243 -8.64 -14.68 0.67
N GLY A 244 -9.57 -13.72 0.74
CA GLY A 244 -9.58 -12.58 -0.19
C GLY A 244 -8.34 -11.71 -0.12
N SER A 245 -7.75 -11.55 1.06
CA SER A 245 -6.51 -10.81 1.26
C SER A 245 -5.29 -11.53 0.70
N LEU A 246 -5.23 -12.87 0.82
CA LEU A 246 -4.19 -13.70 0.20
C LEU A 246 -4.27 -13.61 -1.32
N ILE A 247 -5.47 -13.76 -1.90
CA ILE A 247 -5.69 -13.64 -3.35
C ILE A 247 -5.36 -12.24 -3.85
N ALA A 248 -5.78 -11.20 -3.12
CA ALA A 248 -5.46 -9.83 -3.47
C ALA A 248 -3.94 -9.59 -3.46
N THR A 249 -3.24 -10.05 -2.43
CA THR A 249 -1.78 -9.92 -2.30
C THR A 249 -1.05 -10.70 -3.39
N ALA A 250 -1.42 -11.95 -3.64
CA ALA A 250 -0.87 -12.74 -4.74
C ALA A 250 -1.12 -12.07 -6.10
N GLY A 251 -2.30 -11.48 -6.30
CA GLY A 251 -2.62 -10.69 -7.48
C GLY A 251 -1.77 -9.43 -7.61
N MET A 252 -1.42 -8.75 -6.51
CA MET A 252 -0.51 -7.59 -6.53
C MET A 252 0.87 -7.97 -7.03
N PHE A 253 1.47 -9.02 -6.45
CA PHE A 253 2.78 -9.50 -6.87
C PHE A 253 2.75 -10.05 -8.30
N GLY A 254 1.80 -10.93 -8.61
CA GLY A 254 1.68 -11.52 -9.94
C GLY A 254 1.42 -10.48 -11.04
N GLY A 255 0.51 -9.53 -10.80
CA GLY A 255 0.22 -8.46 -11.76
C GLY A 255 1.42 -7.53 -11.97
N GLY A 256 2.13 -7.18 -10.90
CA GLY A 256 3.34 -6.36 -10.98
C GLY A 256 4.47 -7.07 -11.73
N MET A 257 4.76 -8.34 -11.39
CA MET A 257 5.81 -9.13 -12.04
C MET A 257 5.52 -9.35 -13.53
N LEU A 258 4.29 -9.70 -13.89
CA LEU A 258 3.89 -9.90 -15.30
C LEU A 258 4.02 -8.60 -16.10
N PHE A 259 3.62 -7.47 -15.52
CA PHE A 259 3.74 -6.18 -16.18
C PHE A 259 5.19 -5.75 -16.31
N ALA A 260 6.01 -5.91 -15.27
CA ALA A 260 7.44 -5.61 -15.30
C ALA A 260 8.17 -6.48 -16.35
N ALA A 261 7.80 -7.75 -16.48
CA ALA A 261 8.33 -8.64 -17.51
C ALA A 261 7.96 -8.16 -18.92
N GLY A 262 6.68 -7.83 -19.14
CA GLY A 262 6.19 -7.35 -20.44
C GLY A 262 6.71 -5.97 -20.84
N TYR A 263 6.97 -5.10 -19.86
CA TYR A 263 7.54 -3.77 -20.09
C TYR A 263 9.07 -3.79 -20.28
N GLY A 264 9.71 -4.97 -20.22
CA GLY A 264 11.16 -5.12 -20.41
C GLY A 264 12.01 -4.58 -19.26
N LEU A 265 11.42 -4.34 -18.08
CA LEU A 265 12.15 -3.85 -16.89
C LEU A 265 12.89 -4.96 -16.16
N ILE A 266 12.50 -6.21 -16.38
CA ILE A 266 13.21 -7.38 -15.83
C ILE A 266 14.39 -7.69 -16.76
N THR A 267 15.56 -7.12 -16.46
CA THR A 267 16.82 -7.59 -17.03
C THR A 267 17.13 -8.98 -16.47
N LYS A 268 17.78 -9.83 -17.27
CA LYS A 268 18.14 -11.21 -16.89
C LYS A 268 18.90 -11.29 -15.56
N ASP A 269 19.66 -10.24 -15.22
CA ASP A 269 20.43 -10.13 -13.99
C ASP A 269 19.56 -9.95 -12.73
N TRP A 270 18.35 -9.40 -12.85
CA TRP A 270 17.44 -9.22 -11.72
C TRP A 270 16.76 -10.54 -11.32
N LEU A 271 16.39 -11.35 -12.33
CA LEU A 271 15.73 -12.64 -12.11
C LEU A 271 16.68 -13.67 -11.45
N PHE A 272 17.98 -13.61 -11.77
CA PHE A 272 19.02 -14.45 -11.14
C PHE A 272 19.43 -14.01 -9.74
N ARG A 273 19.11 -12.77 -9.33
CA ARG A 273 19.33 -12.29 -7.95
C ARG A 273 18.11 -12.51 -7.06
N ALA A 274 16.93 -12.71 -7.63
CA ALA A 274 15.67 -12.88 -6.90
C ALA A 274 15.29 -14.36 -6.64
N LEU A 275 15.97 -15.31 -7.30
CA LEU A 275 15.88 -16.76 -7.10
C LEU A 275 17.12 -17.25 -6.33
#